data_AF-A0A7K2XAY2-F1
#
_entry.id   AF-A0A7K2XAY2-F1
#
_cell.length_a   1.000
_cell.length_b   1.000
_cell.length_c   1.000
_cell.angle_alpha   90.00
_cell.angle_beta   90.00
_cell.angle_gamma   90.00
#
_symmetry.space_group_name_H-M   'P 1'
#
loop_
_entity.id
_entity.type
_entity.pdbx_description
1 polymer ?
#
loop_
_entity_poly.entity_id
_entity_poly.type
_entity_poly.pdbx_seq_one_letter_code
_entity_poly.pdbx_strand_id
1 'polypeptide(L)'
;WAPDARGALAVLDEGLPRPGASAGRQAVDDLPHLADQEYTMVARSRHQLVRQTLAGLEDRFPPMRAYDDLQRERTAEDIAHIVGFLATALYVDDPELFTTFLTWTADVLGARHVPTRSLVAGLDVLAGQLRDFPRATHAIERGAAALAEHAARSVPGPRS
;
A
#
# COMPACT_ATOMS: atom_id res chain seq x y z
N TRP A 1 -6.27 -3.71 34.16
CA TRP A 1 -4.83 -3.98 34.00
C TRP A 1 -4.32 -4.67 35.24
N ALA A 2 -3.55 -5.75 35.10
CA ALA A 2 -3.05 -6.56 36.21
C ALA A 2 -1.57 -6.25 36.51
N PRO A 3 -1.13 -6.39 37.78
CA PRO A 3 0.22 -6.01 38.20
C PRO A 3 1.32 -6.99 37.76
N ASP A 4 0.96 -8.21 37.35
CA ASP A 4 1.90 -9.23 36.88
C ASP A 4 1.30 -10.14 35.80
N ALA A 5 2.15 -10.98 35.20
CA ALA A 5 1.77 -11.87 34.09
C ALA A 5 0.76 -12.96 34.49
N ARG A 6 0.80 -13.46 35.74
CA ARG A 6 -0.16 -14.46 36.22
C ARG A 6 -1.53 -13.81 36.47
N GLY A 7 -1.54 -12.60 37.01
CA GLY A 7 -2.73 -11.78 37.15
C GLY A 7 -3.33 -11.40 35.80
N ALA A 8 -2.51 -11.11 34.78
CA ALA A 8 -3.00 -10.85 33.44
C ALA A 8 -3.68 -12.10 32.82
N LEU A 9 -3.12 -13.29 33.06
CA LEU A 9 -3.70 -14.56 32.64
C LEU A 9 -5.05 -14.83 33.30
N ALA A 10 -5.17 -14.60 34.61
CA ALA A 10 -6.43 -14.73 35.33
C ALA A 10 -7.52 -13.77 34.80
N VAL A 11 -7.16 -12.53 34.48
CA VAL A 11 -8.08 -11.54 33.88
C VAL A 11 -8.54 -11.97 32.48
N LEU A 12 -7.67 -12.63 31.70
CA LEU A 12 -8.04 -13.17 30.39
C LEU A 12 -8.98 -14.38 30.52
N ASP A 13 -8.74 -15.26 31.50
CA ASP A 13 -9.57 -16.44 31.78
C ASP A 13 -10.96 -16.08 32.30
N GLU A 14 -11.11 -14.98 33.05
CA GLU A 14 -12.42 -14.43 33.44
C GLU A 14 -13.26 -13.98 32.24
N GLY A 15 -12.63 -13.79 31.07
CA GLY A 15 -13.27 -13.39 29.83
C GLY A 15 -13.46 -11.88 29.75
N LEU A 16 -12.98 -11.28 28.67
CA LEU A 16 -13.24 -9.87 28.39
C LEU A 16 -14.71 -9.70 27.95
N PRO A 17 -15.45 -8.73 28.53
CA PRO A 17 -16.80 -8.43 28.07
C PRO A 17 -16.74 -8.07 26.58
N ARG A 18 -17.45 -8.83 25.75
CA ARG A 18 -17.53 -8.53 24.32
C ARG A 18 -18.24 -7.18 24.18
N PRO A 19 -17.67 -6.21 23.44
CA PRO A 19 -18.40 -5.02 23.06
C PRO A 19 -19.71 -5.42 22.40
N GLY A 20 -20.82 -4.80 22.81
CA GLY A 20 -22.10 -5.03 22.16
C GLY A 20 -21.99 -4.73 20.66
N ALA A 21 -22.75 -5.44 19.82
CA ALA A 21 -22.70 -5.27 18.36
C ALA A 21 -22.96 -3.81 17.90
N SER A 22 -23.58 -2.98 18.74
CA SER A 22 -23.76 -1.54 18.52
C SER A 22 -22.48 -0.72 18.68
N ALA A 23 -21.58 -1.10 19.59
CA ALA A 23 -20.32 -0.38 19.82
C ALA A 23 -19.39 -0.43 18.60
N GLY A 24 -19.39 -1.56 17.88
CA GLY A 24 -18.66 -1.69 16.62
C GLY A 24 -19.26 -0.86 15.47
N ARG A 25 -20.57 -0.59 15.49
CA ARG A 25 -21.22 0.31 14.51
C ARG A 25 -20.92 1.77 14.81
N GLN A 26 -20.96 2.19 16.08
CA GLN A 26 -20.64 3.57 16.48
C GLN A 26 -19.20 3.97 16.16
N ALA A 27 -18.23 3.06 16.32
CA ALA A 27 -16.85 3.34 15.93
C ALA A 27 -16.65 3.53 14.40
N VAL A 28 -17.52 2.92 13.58
CA VAL A 28 -17.52 3.15 12.12
C VAL A 28 -18.22 4.46 11.78
N ASP A 29 -19.25 4.86 12.52
CA ASP A 29 -19.88 6.18 12.39
C ASP A 29 -18.89 7.33 12.72
N ASP A 30 -17.91 7.09 13.59
CA ASP A 30 -16.83 8.03 13.92
C ASP A 30 -15.69 8.04 12.86
N LEU A 31 -15.77 7.19 11.82
CA LEU A 31 -14.77 7.05 10.76
C LEU A 31 -15.47 7.20 9.38
N PRO A 32 -15.88 8.42 9.01
CA PRO A 32 -16.69 8.67 7.81
C PRO A 32 -16.01 8.19 6.52
N HIS A 33 -14.68 8.17 6.50
CA HIS A 33 -13.87 7.67 5.39
C HIS A 33 -13.90 6.14 5.23
N LEU A 34 -14.47 5.36 6.16
CA LEU A 34 -14.65 3.91 5.98
C LEU A 34 -16.04 3.56 5.41
N ALA A 35 -16.95 4.53 5.34
CA ALA A 35 -18.31 4.32 4.86
C ALA A 35 -18.38 3.98 3.35
N ASP A 36 -17.39 4.44 2.57
CA ASP A 36 -17.26 4.17 1.14
C ASP A 36 -16.84 2.72 0.80
N GLN A 37 -16.41 1.94 1.80
CA GLN A 37 -15.90 0.58 1.70
C GLN A 37 -14.64 0.41 0.83
N GLU A 38 -13.99 1.49 0.37
CA GLU A 38 -12.80 1.38 -0.49
C GLU A 38 -11.68 0.59 0.19
N TYR A 39 -11.38 0.91 1.46
CA TYR A 39 -10.44 0.15 2.28
C TYR A 39 -10.78 -1.35 2.31
N THR A 40 -12.05 -1.68 2.59
CA THR A 40 -12.48 -3.08 2.71
C THR A 40 -12.30 -3.83 1.40
N MET A 41 -12.64 -3.19 0.27
CA MET A 41 -12.54 -3.79 -1.05
C MET A 41 -11.08 -3.96 -1.49
N VAL A 42 -10.22 -2.96 -1.27
CA VAL A 42 -8.79 -3.04 -1.56
C VAL A 42 -8.12 -4.12 -0.69
N ALA A 43 -8.41 -4.15 0.62
CA ALA A 43 -7.83 -5.12 1.54
C ALA A 43 -8.23 -6.57 1.17
N ARG A 44 -9.51 -6.81 0.84
CA ARG A 44 -10.00 -8.14 0.45
C ARG A 44 -9.47 -8.60 -0.91
N SER A 45 -9.25 -7.67 -1.83
CA SER A 45 -8.77 -7.98 -3.19
C SER A 45 -7.25 -7.97 -3.32
N ARG A 46 -6.48 -7.79 -2.24
CA ARG A 46 -5.02 -7.65 -2.26
C ARG A 46 -4.30 -8.69 -3.11
N HIS A 47 -4.57 -9.99 -2.92
CA HIS A 47 -3.92 -11.05 -3.70
C HIS A 47 -4.25 -10.96 -5.20
N GLN A 48 -5.49 -10.58 -5.54
CA GLN A 48 -5.89 -10.38 -6.93
C GLN A 48 -5.19 -9.16 -7.53
N LEU A 49 -5.16 -8.03 -6.80
CA LEU A 49 -4.48 -6.80 -7.23
C LEU A 49 -3.00 -7.04 -7.48
N VAL A 50 -2.32 -7.77 -6.58
CA VAL A 50 -0.90 -8.12 -6.74
C VAL A 50 -0.69 -8.93 -8.03
N ARG A 51 -1.45 -10.00 -8.21
CA ARG A 51 -1.33 -10.89 -9.37
C ARG A 51 -1.62 -10.15 -10.69
N GLN A 52 -2.69 -9.35 -10.73
CA GLN A 52 -3.07 -8.60 -11.93
C GLN A 52 -2.08 -7.48 -12.24
N THR A 53 -1.53 -6.84 -11.21
CA THR A 53 -0.50 -5.81 -11.38
C THR A 53 0.79 -6.41 -11.89
N LEU A 54 1.23 -7.55 -11.34
CA LEU A 54 2.40 -8.27 -11.83
C LEU A 54 2.25 -8.64 -13.31
N ALA A 55 1.08 -9.16 -13.71
CA ALA A 55 0.79 -9.49 -15.11
C ALA A 55 0.78 -8.24 -16.01
N GLY A 56 0.09 -7.17 -15.61
CA GLY A 56 0.04 -5.93 -16.39
C GLY A 56 1.39 -5.21 -16.50
N LEU A 57 2.28 -5.42 -15.53
CA LEU A 57 3.61 -4.83 -15.54
C LEU A 57 4.50 -5.46 -16.63
N GLU A 58 4.30 -6.72 -17.00
CA GLU A 58 5.03 -7.33 -18.13
C GLU A 58 4.82 -6.57 -19.45
N ASP A 59 3.64 -5.98 -19.63
CA ASP A 59 3.30 -5.21 -20.82
C ASP A 59 3.76 -3.76 -20.73
N ARG A 60 3.59 -3.11 -19.57
CA ARG A 60 3.93 -1.70 -19.38
C ARG A 60 5.40 -1.45 -19.05
N PHE A 61 6.11 -2.48 -18.59
CA PHE A 61 7.53 -2.43 -18.29
C PHE A 61 8.26 -3.59 -18.99
N PRO A 62 8.55 -3.45 -20.31
CA PRO A 62 9.19 -4.50 -21.11
C PRO A 62 10.45 -5.16 -20.52
N PRO A 63 11.32 -4.47 -19.74
CA PRO A 63 12.46 -5.13 -19.10
C PRO A 63 12.08 -6.30 -18.19
N MET A 64 10.87 -6.31 -17.62
CA MET A 64 10.38 -7.40 -16.77
C MET A 64 10.28 -8.73 -17.50
N ARG A 65 10.15 -8.74 -18.83
CA ARG A 65 10.12 -9.99 -19.62
C ARG A 65 11.40 -10.82 -19.50
N ALA A 66 12.52 -10.18 -19.16
CA ALA A 66 13.81 -10.82 -18.94
C ALA A 66 14.07 -11.20 -17.48
N TYR A 67 13.12 -10.98 -16.58
CA TYR A 67 13.28 -11.29 -15.15
C TYR A 67 13.30 -12.80 -14.90
N ASP A 68 14.23 -13.23 -14.05
CA ASP A 68 14.22 -14.56 -13.46
C ASP A 68 13.12 -14.71 -12.39
N ASP A 69 12.93 -15.94 -11.90
CA ASP A 69 11.90 -16.26 -10.91
C ASP A 69 12.08 -15.49 -9.59
N LEU A 70 13.33 -15.25 -9.17
CA LEU A 70 13.61 -14.52 -7.93
C LEU A 70 13.29 -13.02 -8.08
N GLN A 71 13.58 -12.43 -9.23
CA GLN A 71 13.22 -11.06 -9.56
C GLN A 71 11.71 -10.89 -9.66
N ARG A 72 11.01 -11.88 -10.22
CA ARG A 72 9.53 -11.91 -10.27
C ARG A 72 8.92 -12.00 -8.88
N GLU A 73 9.45 -12.86 -8.02
CA GLU A 73 8.99 -12.99 -6.62
C GLU A 73 9.19 -11.69 -5.84
N ARG A 74 10.38 -11.08 -5.93
CA ARG A 74 10.66 -9.78 -5.29
C ARG A 74 9.75 -8.67 -5.82
N THR A 75 9.46 -8.67 -7.12
CA THR A 75 8.53 -7.70 -7.72
C THR A 75 7.11 -7.91 -7.18
N ALA A 76 6.67 -9.16 -7.01
CA ALA A 76 5.37 -9.47 -6.43
C ALA A 76 5.29 -9.03 -4.95
N GLU A 77 6.39 -9.21 -4.19
CA GLU A 77 6.53 -8.73 -2.82
C GLU A 77 6.44 -7.20 -2.74
N ASP A 78 7.15 -6.47 -3.61
CA ASP A 78 7.10 -5.01 -3.68
C ASP A 78 5.67 -4.51 -3.99
N ILE A 79 4.99 -5.14 -4.95
CA ILE A 79 3.58 -4.84 -5.26
C ILE A 79 2.67 -5.15 -4.06
N ALA A 80 2.91 -6.25 -3.35
CA ALA A 80 2.15 -6.59 -2.16
C ALA A 80 2.32 -5.55 -1.05
N HIS A 81 3.52 -4.98 -0.90
CA HIS A 81 3.75 -3.85 0.00
C HIS A 81 3.01 -2.59 -0.46
N ILE A 82 3.09 -2.24 -1.75
CA ILE A 82 2.36 -1.08 -2.31
C ILE A 82 0.85 -1.18 -2.02
N VAL A 83 0.22 -2.31 -2.33
CA VAL A 83 -1.21 -2.51 -2.06
C VAL A 83 -1.52 -2.48 -0.56
N GLY A 84 -0.61 -3.00 0.27
CA GLY A 84 -0.73 -2.94 1.73
C GLY A 84 -0.71 -1.51 2.26
N PHE A 85 0.24 -0.69 1.83
CA PHE A 85 0.35 0.71 2.22
C PHE A 85 -0.80 1.56 1.66
N LEU A 86 -1.30 1.25 0.47
CA LEU A 86 -2.51 1.88 -0.06
C LEU A 86 -3.72 1.59 0.83
N ALA A 87 -3.93 0.32 1.21
CA ALA A 87 -5.01 -0.04 2.13
C ALA A 87 -4.87 0.65 3.49
N THR A 88 -3.65 0.74 4.03
CA THR A 88 -3.38 1.47 5.28
C THR A 88 -3.74 2.95 5.15
N ALA A 89 -3.29 3.61 4.08
CA ALA A 89 -3.61 5.02 3.82
C ALA A 89 -5.11 5.27 3.72
N LEU A 90 -5.87 4.37 3.07
CA LEU A 90 -7.33 4.44 3.02
C LEU A 90 -7.97 4.24 4.40
N TYR A 91 -7.40 3.34 5.21
CA TYR A 91 -7.89 3.04 6.55
C TYR A 91 -7.71 4.21 7.53
N VAL A 92 -6.57 4.91 7.46
CA VAL A 92 -6.27 6.06 8.34
C VAL A 92 -6.63 7.42 7.74
N ASP A 93 -7.11 7.44 6.50
CA ASP A 93 -7.34 8.65 5.69
C ASP A 93 -6.11 9.55 5.55
N ASP A 94 -4.95 8.94 5.35
CA ASP A 94 -3.67 9.63 5.23
C ASP A 94 -2.96 9.24 3.92
N PRO A 95 -3.12 10.05 2.85
CA PRO A 95 -2.39 9.82 1.60
C PRO A 95 -0.89 10.10 1.71
N GLU A 96 -0.43 10.88 2.70
CA GLU A 96 1.00 11.20 2.89
C GLU A 96 1.79 9.95 3.31
N LEU A 97 1.17 9.09 4.13
CA LEU A 97 1.70 7.77 4.49
C LEU A 97 2.05 6.95 3.24
N PHE A 98 1.17 6.93 2.25
CA PHE A 98 1.39 6.21 1.00
C PHE A 98 2.50 6.84 0.16
N THR A 99 2.50 8.17 0.02
CA THR A 99 3.55 8.86 -0.75
C THR A 99 4.94 8.70 -0.13
N THR A 100 5.04 8.75 1.21
CA THR A 100 6.29 8.58 1.94
C THR A 100 6.86 7.18 1.74
N PHE A 101 6.01 6.16 1.82
CA PHE A 101 6.37 4.79 1.53
C PHE A 101 6.89 4.62 0.09
N LEU A 102 6.23 5.22 -0.89
CA LEU A 102 6.63 5.12 -2.29
C LEU A 102 7.98 5.77 -2.56
N THR A 103 8.23 6.98 -2.04
CA THR A 103 9.52 7.65 -2.21
C THR A 103 10.65 6.90 -1.52
N TRP A 104 10.41 6.36 -0.32
CA TRP A 104 11.38 5.50 0.37
C TRP A 104 11.66 4.21 -0.44
N THR A 105 10.62 3.60 -1.00
CA THR A 105 10.74 2.41 -1.85
C THR A 105 11.54 2.73 -3.12
N ALA A 106 11.35 3.91 -3.71
CA ALA A 106 12.14 4.35 -4.85
C ALA A 106 13.64 4.46 -4.53
N ASP A 107 14.01 4.91 -3.33
CA ASP A 107 15.41 4.93 -2.88
C ASP A 107 15.99 3.52 -2.70
N VAL A 108 15.23 2.63 -2.05
CA VAL A 108 15.62 1.23 -1.85
C VAL A 108 15.81 0.51 -3.19
N LEU A 109 14.88 0.70 -4.13
CA LEU A 109 14.94 0.13 -5.47
C LEU A 109 16.05 0.77 -6.32
N GLY A 110 16.28 2.08 -6.17
CA GLY A 110 17.39 2.78 -6.81
C GLY A 110 18.74 2.21 -6.40
N ALA A 111 18.94 1.91 -5.11
CA ALA A 111 20.15 1.23 -4.62
C ALA A 111 20.34 -0.19 -5.22
N ARG A 112 19.26 -0.81 -5.70
CA ARG A 112 19.25 -2.10 -6.42
C ARG A 112 19.28 -1.94 -7.94
N HIS A 113 19.52 -0.74 -8.46
CA HIS A 113 19.52 -0.42 -9.90
C HIS A 113 18.18 -0.65 -10.59
N VAL A 114 17.08 -0.60 -9.84
CA VAL A 114 15.71 -0.67 -10.37
C VAL A 114 15.21 0.76 -10.60
N PRO A 115 14.81 1.13 -11.83
CA PRO A 115 14.47 2.51 -12.14
C PRO A 115 13.08 2.89 -11.62
N THR A 116 12.91 4.11 -11.08
CA THR A 116 11.62 4.63 -10.55
C THR A 116 10.45 4.48 -11.52
N ARG A 117 10.69 4.51 -12.84
CA ARG A 117 9.64 4.29 -13.86
C ARG A 117 8.96 2.92 -13.76
N SER A 118 9.57 1.91 -13.16
CA SER A 118 8.91 0.62 -12.90
C SER A 118 7.82 0.75 -11.84
N LEU A 119 8.07 1.54 -10.77
CA LEU A 119 7.07 1.86 -9.77
C LEU A 119 5.90 2.62 -10.39
N VAL A 120 6.18 3.64 -11.20
CA VAL A 120 5.14 4.41 -11.91
C VAL A 120 4.29 3.49 -12.81
N ALA A 121 4.93 2.61 -13.59
CA ALA A 121 4.19 1.64 -14.41
C ALA A 121 3.29 0.71 -13.57
N GLY A 122 3.76 0.26 -12.41
CA GLY A 122 2.95 -0.54 -11.47
C GLY A 122 1.76 0.24 -10.90
N LEU A 123 1.98 1.51 -10.53
CA LEU A 123 0.92 2.41 -10.08
C LEU A 123 -0.14 2.65 -11.16
N ASP A 124 0.27 2.86 -12.42
CA ASP A 124 -0.68 3.02 -13.53
C ASP A 124 -1.55 1.77 -13.74
N VAL A 125 -0.99 0.58 -13.50
CA VAL A 125 -1.74 -0.68 -13.62
C VAL A 125 -2.74 -0.80 -12.46
N LEU A 126 -2.33 -0.46 -11.24
CA LEU A 126 -3.22 -0.42 -10.07
C LEU A 126 -4.35 0.60 -10.25
N ALA A 127 -4.06 1.82 -10.73
CA ALA A 127 -5.06 2.84 -10.99
C ALA A 127 -6.14 2.34 -11.98
N GLY A 128 -5.72 1.62 -13.03
CA GLY A 128 -6.66 1.02 -13.98
C GLY A 128 -7.58 -0.04 -13.36
N GLN A 129 -7.06 -0.83 -12.42
CA GLN A 129 -7.84 -1.84 -11.68
C GLN A 129 -8.77 -1.21 -10.64
N LEU A 130 -8.40 -0.04 -10.12
CA LEU A 130 -9.09 0.65 -9.03
C LEU A 130 -9.89 1.89 -9.49
N ARG A 131 -10.16 2.03 -10.78
CA ARG A 131 -10.82 3.21 -11.38
C ARG A 131 -12.18 3.58 -10.77
N ASP A 132 -12.87 2.60 -10.19
CA ASP A 132 -14.18 2.78 -9.54
C ASP A 132 -14.05 3.13 -8.05
N PHE A 133 -12.81 3.30 -7.56
CA PHE A 133 -12.45 3.65 -6.18
C PHE A 133 -11.71 5.01 -6.19
N PRO A 134 -12.43 6.14 -6.13
CA PRO A 134 -11.86 7.47 -6.28
C PRO A 134 -10.80 7.83 -5.23
N ARG A 135 -10.92 7.42 -3.96
CA ARG A 135 -9.88 7.71 -2.95
C ARG A 135 -8.62 6.91 -3.20
N ALA A 136 -8.77 5.63 -3.55
CA ALA A 136 -7.64 4.78 -3.92
C ALA A 136 -6.91 5.34 -5.16
N THR A 137 -7.66 5.74 -6.18
CA THR A 137 -7.11 6.35 -7.41
C THR A 137 -6.41 7.67 -7.09
N HIS A 138 -7.02 8.53 -6.27
CA HIS A 138 -6.42 9.78 -5.83
C HIS A 138 -5.09 9.56 -5.07
N ALA A 139 -5.04 8.59 -4.15
CA ALA A 139 -3.81 8.24 -3.44
C ALA A 139 -2.73 7.75 -4.40
N ILE A 140 -3.09 6.97 -5.42
CA ILE A 140 -2.16 6.50 -6.48
C ILE A 140 -1.63 7.67 -7.31
N GLU A 141 -2.48 8.60 -7.73
CA GLU A 141 -2.08 9.80 -8.47
C GLU A 141 -1.12 10.68 -7.67
N ARG A 142 -1.42 10.89 -6.38
CA ARG A 142 -0.54 11.60 -5.44
C ARG A 142 0.81 10.88 -5.29
N GLY A 143 0.79 9.55 -5.21
CA GLY A 143 1.98 8.71 -5.21
C GLY A 143 2.84 8.87 -6.46
N ALA A 144 2.23 8.83 -7.64
CA ALA A 144 2.94 9.03 -8.91
C ALA A 144 3.55 10.43 -9.03
N ALA A 145 2.84 11.47 -8.58
CA ALA A 145 3.36 12.84 -8.53
C ALA A 145 4.57 12.95 -7.57
N ALA A 146 4.47 12.39 -6.37
CA ALA A 146 5.56 12.38 -5.40
C ALA A 146 6.81 11.65 -5.92
N LEU A 147 6.64 10.55 -6.65
CA LEU A 147 7.75 9.84 -7.31
C LEU A 147 8.42 10.69 -8.39
N ALA A 148 7.64 11.45 -9.18
CA ALA A 148 8.18 12.34 -10.20
C ALA A 148 9.01 13.49 -9.57
N GLU A 149 8.48 14.11 -8.51
CA GLU A 149 9.17 15.16 -7.76
C GLU A 149 10.45 14.63 -7.08
N HIS A 150 10.39 13.42 -6.52
CA HIS A 150 11.54 12.75 -5.91
C HIS A 150 12.63 12.45 -6.94
N ALA A 151 12.26 11.90 -8.09
CA ALA A 151 13.20 11.64 -9.18
C ALA A 151 13.89 12.92 -9.66
N ALA A 152 13.14 14.04 -9.78
CA ALA A 152 13.70 15.33 -10.16
C ALA A 152 14.74 15.87 -9.16
N ARG A 153 14.55 15.63 -7.85
CA ARG A 153 15.51 16.01 -6.79
C ARG A 153 16.75 15.12 -6.76
N SER A 154 16.61 13.85 -7.13
CA SER A 154 17.70 12.86 -7.07
C SER A 154 18.64 12.89 -8.28
N VAL A 155 18.28 13.56 -9.38
CA VAL A 155 19.21 13.79 -10.51
C VAL A 155 20.30 14.77 -10.07
N PRO A 156 21.58 14.38 -10.02
CA PRO A 156 22.66 15.29 -9.70
C PRO A 156 22.74 16.38 -10.78
N GLY A 157 22.79 17.66 -10.38
CA GLY A 157 23.06 18.76 -11.31
C GLY A 157 24.37 18.54 -12.08
N PRO A 158 24.52 19.08 -13.30
CA PRO A 158 25.72 18.89 -14.10
C PRO A 158 26.94 19.32 -13.29
N ARG A 159 27.92 18.42 -13.14
CA ARG A 159 29.22 18.75 -12.56
C ARG A 159 29.93 19.70 -13.53
N SER A 160 29.99 20.98 -13.16
CA SER A 160 30.82 21.99 -13.81
C SER A 160 32.31 21.67 -13.69
#